data_AF-A0A6A5BUZ8-F1
#
_entry.id   AF-A0A6A5BUZ8-F1
#
_cell.length_a   1.000
_cell.length_b   1.000
_cell.length_c   1.000
_cell.angle_alpha   90.00
_cell.angle_beta   90.00
_cell.angle_gamma   90.00
#
_symmetry.space_group_name_H-M   'P 1'
#
loop_
_entity.id
_entity.type
_entity.pdbx_description
1 polymer ?
#
loop_
_entity_poly.entity_id
_entity_poly.type
_entity_poly.pdbx_seq_one_letter_code
_entity_poly.pdbx_strand_id
1 'polypeptide(L)'
;MSQTSVSLSSLFPQLSNESLLEDYIGYVLSSLLALLSVFSIFFPLSALFKFCKSSKTTPSRHTTTNNNTNNSNEDEQKQSETHDTISYHSHVGFTSVVRSFLIRSVLSGVIFFVALPWAFDTFSNQIYSFETFLKNANAKTIHENIPFIADLHADTLMWKYRGGFLTTEKGHVSLPKMQRGNQALQVLAAVNFIPHTLNMKTNVNSTDILPFLIASQLYEYSAWFSPFGRARAYSKLLHQYESESKGIFTIIKNKKNLEEFITKRSHNKKHASGLFSIEGATVLENNLDNIQKLYDMGVRMFGLNHFGDNQVSGSLHGLTKYGLSDFGRQVVKKLSDLKVIIDLAHASEKAMNDVLEMLERGEISTSIIISHTGVKGVCNTTRNLSDEFAKRIAKHGGVIGIAFFKYTTCGLGFESLAKSIKYLKNLLGGHSVDNIALGSDWDGTIKAFGASDHLVYLTDALISEGFTEKEISQIMGGNVLRMLRRSLPDY
;
A
#
# COMPACT_ATOMS: atom_id res chain seq x y z
N MET A 1 -40.56 21.77 -5.04
CA MET A 1 -40.37 21.14 -6.37
C MET A 1 -39.65 19.83 -6.16
N SER A 2 -40.31 18.71 -6.41
CA SER A 2 -39.79 17.36 -6.23
C SER A 2 -38.80 17.00 -7.34
N GLN A 3 -37.62 16.50 -6.98
CA GLN A 3 -36.81 15.67 -7.87
C GLN A 3 -36.66 14.30 -7.22
N THR A 4 -37.33 13.33 -7.83
CA THR A 4 -37.23 11.91 -7.58
C THR A 4 -35.88 11.40 -8.09
N SER A 5 -34.95 11.14 -7.19
CA SER A 5 -33.75 10.36 -7.51
C SER A 5 -34.13 8.89 -7.55
N VAL A 6 -34.13 8.29 -8.74
CA VAL A 6 -34.21 6.82 -8.88
C VAL A 6 -32.94 6.23 -8.30
N SER A 7 -33.08 5.43 -7.25
CA SER A 7 -32.00 4.70 -6.60
C SER A 7 -31.52 3.56 -7.52
N LEU A 8 -30.21 3.51 -7.79
CA LEU A 8 -29.54 2.39 -8.46
C LEU A 8 -29.72 1.04 -7.73
N SER A 9 -30.26 1.04 -6.51
CA SER A 9 -30.59 -0.18 -5.76
C SER A 9 -31.74 -1.00 -6.36
N SER A 10 -32.55 -0.45 -7.27
CA SER A 10 -33.68 -1.16 -7.87
C SER A 10 -33.32 -1.99 -9.11
N LEU A 11 -32.09 -1.93 -9.60
CA LEU A 11 -31.64 -2.65 -10.80
C LEU A 11 -30.92 -3.97 -10.50
N PHE A 12 -30.45 -4.21 -9.28
CA PHE A 12 -29.74 -5.44 -8.91
C PHE A 12 -30.01 -5.87 -7.45
N PRO A 13 -31.10 -6.62 -7.19
CA PRO A 13 -31.49 -7.00 -5.82
C PRO A 13 -30.62 -8.09 -5.17
N GLN A 14 -29.57 -8.58 -5.86
CA GLN A 14 -28.78 -9.75 -5.44
C GLN A 14 -27.33 -9.44 -5.01
N LEU A 15 -26.95 -8.19 -4.84
CA LEU A 15 -25.60 -7.79 -4.37
C LEU A 15 -25.45 -7.81 -2.83
N SER A 16 -25.94 -8.85 -2.17
CA SER A 16 -25.85 -9.02 -0.70
C SER A 16 -24.97 -10.18 -0.24
N ASN A 17 -24.30 -10.89 -1.15
CA ASN A 17 -23.39 -12.00 -0.82
C ASN A 17 -21.92 -11.61 -1.04
N GLU A 18 -21.10 -11.69 0.02
CA GLU A 18 -19.67 -11.31 0.01
C GLU A 18 -18.74 -12.23 -0.80
N SER A 19 -19.20 -13.40 -1.28
CA SER A 19 -18.42 -14.14 -2.30
C SER A 19 -18.28 -13.32 -3.59
N LEU A 20 -19.25 -12.44 -3.86
CA LEU A 20 -19.23 -11.59 -5.03
C LEU A 20 -18.21 -10.46 -4.91
N LEU A 21 -17.74 -10.06 -3.73
CA LEU A 21 -16.74 -8.99 -3.62
C LEU A 21 -15.32 -9.50 -3.92
N GLU A 22 -15.02 -10.75 -3.52
CA GLU A 22 -13.80 -11.47 -3.92
C GLU A 22 -13.80 -11.70 -5.44
N ASP A 23 -14.95 -12.11 -5.99
CA ASP A 23 -15.14 -12.20 -7.44
C ASP A 23 -15.12 -10.82 -8.12
N TYR A 24 -15.60 -9.74 -7.48
CA TYR A 24 -15.65 -8.40 -8.08
C TYR A 24 -14.28 -7.73 -8.12
N ILE A 25 -13.44 -7.91 -7.10
CA ILE A 25 -12.04 -7.46 -7.16
C ILE A 25 -11.29 -8.26 -8.23
N GLY A 26 -11.49 -9.58 -8.27
CA GLY A 26 -10.98 -10.43 -9.34
C GLY A 26 -11.48 -10.01 -10.73
N TYR A 27 -12.76 -9.63 -10.84
CA TYR A 27 -13.41 -9.21 -12.09
C TYR A 27 -13.00 -7.82 -12.54
N VAL A 28 -12.83 -6.87 -11.61
CA VAL A 28 -12.30 -5.53 -11.90
C VAL A 28 -10.84 -5.64 -12.33
N LEU A 29 -10.04 -6.47 -11.66
CA LEU A 29 -8.66 -6.75 -12.04
C LEU A 29 -8.57 -7.46 -13.40
N SER A 30 -9.41 -8.47 -13.66
CA SER A 30 -9.46 -9.14 -14.95
C SER A 30 -9.99 -8.24 -16.07
N SER A 31 -10.90 -7.32 -15.77
CA SER A 31 -11.44 -6.34 -16.71
C SER A 31 -10.44 -5.23 -17.02
N LEU A 32 -9.66 -4.79 -16.03
CA LEU A 32 -8.51 -3.90 -16.23
C LEU A 32 -7.41 -4.60 -17.06
N LEU A 33 -7.17 -5.89 -16.84
CA LEU A 33 -6.28 -6.71 -17.67
C LEU A 33 -6.83 -6.93 -19.09
N ALA A 34 -8.15 -7.05 -19.27
CA ALA A 34 -8.78 -7.10 -20.59
C ALA A 34 -8.69 -5.75 -21.33
N LEU A 35 -8.76 -4.63 -20.62
CA LEU A 35 -8.44 -3.30 -21.17
C LEU A 35 -6.95 -3.17 -21.56
N LEU A 36 -6.06 -3.96 -20.95
CA LEU A 36 -4.64 -4.04 -21.28
C LEU A 36 -4.34 -5.03 -22.42
N SER A 37 -5.15 -6.06 -22.65
CA SER A 37 -5.00 -6.92 -23.83
C SER A 37 -5.31 -6.15 -25.12
N VAL A 38 -6.18 -5.13 -25.03
CA VAL A 38 -6.38 -4.11 -26.06
C VAL A 38 -5.12 -3.27 -26.28
N PHE A 39 -4.31 -3.00 -25.26
CA PHE A 39 -3.00 -2.33 -25.39
C PHE A 39 -2.00 -3.14 -26.22
N SER A 40 -1.99 -4.48 -26.09
CA SER A 40 -1.17 -5.37 -26.95
C SER A 40 -1.64 -5.44 -28.41
N ILE A 41 -2.91 -5.13 -28.69
CA ILE A 41 -3.43 -5.01 -30.06
C ILE A 41 -2.93 -3.71 -30.73
N PHE A 42 -2.63 -2.66 -29.94
CA PHE A 42 -2.14 -1.37 -30.45
C PHE A 42 -0.60 -1.26 -30.56
N PHE A 43 0.15 -2.28 -30.13
CA PHE A 43 1.62 -2.33 -30.23
C PHE A 43 2.14 -3.65 -30.85
N PRO A 44 1.89 -3.95 -32.14
CA PRO A 44 2.62 -5.00 -32.81
C PRO A 44 4.03 -4.48 -33.15
N LEU A 45 5.06 -4.88 -32.39
CA LEU A 45 6.47 -4.63 -32.71
C LEU A 45 6.86 -5.10 -34.13
N SER A 46 6.05 -5.97 -34.74
CA SER A 46 6.25 -6.46 -36.11
C SER A 46 6.00 -5.40 -37.20
N ALA A 47 5.24 -4.33 -36.94
CA ALA A 47 4.97 -3.29 -37.93
C ALA A 47 6.15 -2.31 -38.12
N LEU A 48 6.96 -2.08 -37.07
CA LEU A 48 8.12 -1.19 -37.12
C LEU A 48 9.33 -1.81 -37.85
N PHE A 49 9.46 -3.14 -37.85
CA PHE A 49 10.59 -3.82 -38.52
C PHE A 49 10.45 -3.97 -40.03
N LYS A 50 9.22 -3.91 -40.59
CA LYS A 50 9.02 -4.01 -42.06
C LYS A 50 9.38 -2.74 -42.82
N PHE A 51 9.39 -1.58 -42.18
CA PHE A 51 9.61 -0.29 -42.87
C PHE A 51 11.08 0.17 -42.93
N CYS A 52 11.98 -0.42 -42.13
CA CYS A 52 13.40 -0.03 -42.11
C CYS A 52 14.26 -0.71 -43.20
N LYS A 53 13.68 -1.56 -44.07
CA LYS A 53 14.44 -2.32 -45.07
C LYS A 53 14.36 -1.77 -46.51
N SER A 54 13.64 -0.67 -46.75
CA SER A 54 13.36 -0.18 -48.12
C SER A 54 13.86 1.24 -48.45
N SER A 55 15.04 1.64 -47.96
CA SER A 55 15.68 2.86 -48.45
C SER A 55 17.21 2.78 -48.40
N LYS A 56 17.79 1.91 -49.24
CA LYS A 56 19.18 2.07 -49.69
C LYS A 56 19.27 1.70 -51.18
N THR A 57 19.18 2.69 -52.05
CA THR A 57 19.73 2.63 -53.40
C THR A 57 20.45 3.94 -53.70
N THR A 58 21.78 3.86 -53.71
CA THR A 58 22.73 4.85 -54.22
C THR A 58 22.72 4.89 -55.75
N PRO A 59 23.06 6.02 -56.40
CA PRO A 59 23.03 6.13 -57.85
C PRO A 59 24.34 5.67 -58.50
N SER A 60 24.28 4.87 -59.57
CA SER A 60 25.42 4.67 -60.47
C SER A 60 25.07 5.12 -61.89
N ARG A 61 25.83 6.12 -62.36
CA ARG A 61 26.00 6.49 -63.76
C ARG A 61 26.56 5.30 -64.55
N HIS A 62 25.92 4.92 -65.65
CA HIS A 62 26.64 4.36 -66.79
C HIS A 62 25.98 4.77 -68.10
N THR A 63 26.85 5.20 -69.00
CA THR A 63 26.71 5.56 -70.40
C THR A 63 26.26 4.39 -71.27
N THR A 64 25.34 4.63 -72.20
CA THR A 64 25.14 3.77 -73.38
C THR A 64 24.96 4.60 -74.63
N THR A 65 25.72 4.20 -75.64
CA THR A 65 25.83 4.70 -77.00
C THR A 65 24.71 4.19 -77.92
N ASN A 66 24.45 5.00 -78.95
CA ASN A 66 23.60 4.79 -80.14
C ASN A 66 23.56 3.38 -80.74
N ASN A 67 22.40 3.01 -81.27
CA ASN A 67 22.20 2.82 -82.73
C ASN A 67 20.73 2.52 -83.09
N ASN A 68 20.22 3.26 -84.10
CA ASN A 68 19.39 2.86 -85.26
C ASN A 68 18.13 1.97 -85.04
N THR A 69 16.96 2.17 -85.67
CA THR A 69 16.57 2.88 -86.91
C THR A 69 15.03 2.82 -87.06
N ASN A 70 14.49 3.85 -87.72
CA ASN A 70 13.38 3.89 -88.70
C ASN A 70 11.88 3.82 -88.30
N ASN A 71 11.21 4.90 -88.76
CA ASN A 71 9.89 5.03 -89.40
C ASN A 71 8.65 4.82 -88.50
N SER A 72 7.60 5.64 -88.53
CA SER A 72 7.09 6.62 -89.51
C SER A 72 6.00 7.50 -88.85
N ASN A 73 5.83 8.74 -89.38
CA ASN A 73 4.61 9.54 -89.64
C ASN A 73 3.29 9.13 -88.94
N GLU A 74 2.34 9.98 -88.55
CA GLU A 74 1.97 11.41 -88.71
C GLU A 74 0.68 11.57 -87.86
N ASP A 75 0.38 12.80 -87.42
CA ASP A 75 -0.95 13.33 -87.04
C ASP A 75 -1.67 12.65 -85.83
N GLU A 76 -2.49 13.29 -85.00
CA GLU A 76 -3.29 14.50 -85.09
C GLU A 76 -3.70 14.92 -83.67
N GLN A 77 -4.07 16.19 -83.51
CA GLN A 77 -4.47 16.82 -82.25
C GLN A 77 -5.71 16.19 -81.57
N LYS A 78 -5.73 16.38 -80.23
CA LYS A 78 -6.90 16.71 -79.39
C LYS A 78 -7.59 15.53 -78.66
N GLN A 79 -7.24 15.32 -77.38
CA GLN A 79 -8.25 15.24 -76.31
C GLN A 79 -7.67 15.23 -74.88
N SER A 80 -8.32 16.05 -74.05
CA SER A 80 -8.61 15.83 -72.63
C SER A 80 -7.51 16.03 -71.60
N GLU A 81 -7.64 17.17 -70.90
CA GLU A 81 -7.31 17.36 -69.50
C GLU A 81 -7.48 16.07 -68.67
N THR A 82 -6.45 15.68 -67.92
CA THR A 82 -6.52 14.96 -66.61
C THR A 82 -5.11 14.58 -66.16
N HIS A 83 -4.27 15.58 -65.89
CA HIS A 83 -3.05 15.37 -65.10
C HIS A 83 -3.00 16.45 -64.03
N ASP A 84 -3.42 16.09 -62.80
CA ASP A 84 -2.85 16.56 -61.52
C ASP A 84 -3.78 16.24 -60.33
N THR A 85 -3.95 14.96 -59.97
CA THR A 85 -4.69 14.59 -58.73
C THR A 85 -4.16 13.34 -58.01
N ILE A 86 -2.86 12.99 -58.14
CA ILE A 86 -2.33 11.78 -57.45
C ILE A 86 -1.30 12.07 -56.33
N SER A 87 -0.83 13.31 -56.14
CA SER A 87 0.16 13.61 -55.07
C SER A 87 -0.39 14.26 -53.79
N TYR A 88 -1.69 14.53 -53.66
CA TYR A 88 -2.25 15.21 -52.48
C TYR A 88 -2.96 14.28 -51.47
N HIS A 89 -3.25 13.02 -51.81
CA HIS A 89 -3.97 12.09 -50.92
C HIS A 89 -3.08 11.28 -49.97
N SER A 90 -1.78 11.12 -50.26
CA SER A 90 -0.86 10.36 -49.40
C SER A 90 -0.43 11.14 -48.14
N HIS A 91 -0.23 12.45 -48.23
CA HIS A 91 0.21 13.29 -47.10
C HIS A 91 -0.91 13.59 -46.09
N VAL A 92 -2.17 13.72 -46.54
CA VAL A 92 -3.33 13.97 -45.65
C VAL A 92 -3.70 12.70 -44.87
N GLY A 93 -3.59 11.52 -45.48
CA GLY A 93 -3.79 10.24 -44.81
C GLY A 93 -2.73 9.96 -43.74
N PHE A 94 -1.45 10.21 -44.06
CA PHE A 94 -0.34 9.99 -43.13
C PHE A 94 -0.39 10.90 -41.89
N THR A 95 -0.70 12.19 -42.08
CA THR A 95 -0.84 13.15 -40.98
C THR A 95 -2.05 12.85 -40.08
N SER A 96 -3.16 12.38 -40.66
CA SER A 96 -4.34 11.93 -39.91
C SER A 96 -4.08 10.67 -39.06
N VAL A 97 -3.38 9.68 -39.61
CA VAL A 97 -2.99 8.45 -38.88
C VAL A 97 -2.02 8.76 -37.74
N VAL A 98 -0.99 9.57 -37.99
CA VAL A 98 -0.03 9.98 -36.96
C VAL A 98 -0.72 10.79 -35.87
N ARG A 99 -1.61 11.72 -36.23
CA ARG A 99 -2.40 12.51 -35.26
C ARG A 99 -3.31 11.62 -34.41
N SER A 100 -4.02 10.67 -35.02
CA SER A 100 -4.87 9.71 -34.31
C SER A 100 -4.07 8.84 -33.35
N PHE A 101 -2.89 8.36 -33.76
CA PHE A 101 -1.98 7.61 -32.92
C PHE A 101 -1.47 8.42 -31.72
N LEU A 102 -1.07 9.68 -31.94
CA LEU A 102 -0.62 10.56 -30.86
C LEU A 102 -1.73 10.85 -29.86
N ILE A 103 -2.95 11.15 -30.34
CA ILE A 103 -4.12 11.39 -29.47
C ILE A 103 -4.40 10.15 -28.62
N ARG A 104 -4.42 8.96 -29.23
CA ARG A 104 -4.64 7.69 -28.51
C ARG A 104 -3.53 7.42 -27.50
N SER A 105 -2.27 7.70 -27.84
CA SER A 105 -1.13 7.51 -26.95
C SER A 105 -1.19 8.43 -25.74
N VAL A 106 -1.53 9.71 -25.96
CA VAL A 106 -1.73 10.69 -24.88
C VAL A 106 -2.90 10.27 -24.00
N LEU A 107 -4.05 9.92 -24.60
CA LEU A 107 -5.22 9.47 -23.84
C LEU A 107 -4.93 8.22 -23.02
N SER A 108 -4.22 7.25 -23.62
CA SER A 108 -3.78 6.03 -22.94
C SER A 108 -2.84 6.34 -21.78
N GLY A 109 -1.91 7.28 -21.96
CA GLY A 109 -1.04 7.78 -20.90
C GLY A 109 -1.82 8.44 -19.77
N VAL A 110 -2.81 9.29 -20.07
CA VAL A 110 -3.67 9.93 -19.05
C VAL A 110 -4.48 8.89 -18.28
N ILE A 111 -5.06 7.91 -18.98
CA ILE A 111 -5.80 6.81 -18.35
C ILE A 111 -4.88 6.04 -17.40
N PHE A 112 -3.70 5.65 -17.87
CA PHE A 112 -2.77 4.83 -17.12
C PHE A 112 -2.17 5.57 -15.91
N PHE A 113 -1.69 6.81 -16.09
CA PHE A 113 -0.95 7.53 -15.06
C PHE A 113 -1.83 8.35 -14.09
N VAL A 114 -3.09 8.61 -14.45
CA VAL A 114 -3.98 9.47 -13.64
C VAL A 114 -5.26 8.74 -13.26
N ALA A 115 -6.03 8.28 -14.24
CA ALA A 115 -7.36 7.73 -13.97
C ALA A 115 -7.29 6.40 -13.21
N LEU A 116 -6.33 5.53 -13.56
CA LEU A 116 -6.23 4.20 -12.98
C LEU A 116 -5.83 4.23 -11.49
N PRO A 117 -4.74 4.88 -11.05
CA PRO A 117 -4.42 4.98 -9.63
C PRO A 117 -5.57 5.61 -8.81
N TRP A 118 -6.19 6.65 -9.37
CA TRP A 118 -7.33 7.32 -8.73
C TRP A 118 -8.53 6.40 -8.55
N ALA A 119 -8.91 5.67 -9.59
CA ALA A 119 -10.03 4.74 -9.53
C ALA A 119 -9.73 3.63 -8.52
N PHE A 120 -8.57 2.98 -8.63
CA PHE A 120 -8.17 1.88 -7.75
C PHE A 120 -8.18 2.31 -6.28
N ASP A 121 -7.58 3.45 -5.95
CA ASP A 121 -7.62 3.99 -4.60
C ASP A 121 -9.04 4.26 -4.10
N THR A 122 -9.86 4.93 -4.91
CA THR A 122 -11.24 5.32 -4.54
C THR A 122 -12.13 4.11 -4.28
N PHE A 123 -11.93 3.02 -5.03
CA PHE A 123 -12.70 1.80 -4.86
C PHE A 123 -12.20 0.94 -3.70
N SER A 124 -10.89 0.87 -3.49
CA SER A 124 -10.30 -0.01 -2.48
C SER A 124 -10.24 0.61 -1.08
N ASN A 125 -9.94 1.91 -0.96
CA ASN A 125 -9.77 2.59 0.33
C ASN A 125 -11.01 3.40 0.70
N GLN A 126 -12.06 2.67 1.08
CA GLN A 126 -13.33 3.24 1.48
C GLN A 126 -13.45 3.34 3.00
N ILE A 127 -14.33 4.20 3.47
CA ILE A 127 -14.75 4.25 4.87
C ILE A 127 -16.17 3.71 4.98
N TYR A 128 -16.44 2.83 5.94
CA TYR A 128 -17.81 2.44 6.26
C TYR A 128 -18.61 3.64 6.78
N SER A 129 -19.88 3.75 6.44
CA SER A 129 -20.76 4.74 7.08
C SER A 129 -20.90 4.44 8.57
N PHE A 130 -20.77 5.45 9.41
CA PHE A 130 -20.97 5.35 10.87
C PHE A 130 -21.63 6.63 11.41
N GLU A 131 -22.16 6.55 12.63
CA GLU A 131 -22.78 7.69 13.31
C GLU A 131 -21.73 8.73 13.69
N THR A 132 -21.93 9.98 13.28
CA THR A 132 -20.97 11.07 13.50
C THR A 132 -21.23 11.88 14.77
N PHE A 133 -22.14 11.45 15.64
CA PHE A 133 -22.36 12.06 16.95
C PHE A 133 -21.64 11.25 18.04
N LEU A 134 -21.13 11.93 19.07
CA LEU A 134 -20.48 11.31 20.23
C LEU A 134 -21.55 10.94 21.26
N LYS A 135 -21.53 9.70 21.77
CA LYS A 135 -22.48 9.20 22.77
C LYS A 135 -22.17 9.75 24.16
N ASN A 136 -20.89 10.02 24.44
CA ASN A 136 -20.42 10.50 25.73
C ASN A 136 -19.99 11.97 25.64
N ALA A 137 -20.54 12.82 26.51
CA ALA A 137 -20.25 14.26 26.52
C ALA A 137 -18.76 14.58 26.73
N ASN A 138 -18.03 13.73 27.46
CA ASN A 138 -16.61 13.92 27.78
C ASN A 138 -15.66 13.33 26.72
N ALA A 139 -16.15 12.58 25.72
CA ALA A 139 -15.29 11.86 24.78
C ALA A 139 -14.31 12.79 24.04
N LYS A 140 -14.80 13.96 23.61
CA LYS A 140 -13.97 14.97 22.95
C LYS A 140 -12.86 15.49 23.87
N THR A 141 -13.20 15.87 25.10
CA THR A 141 -12.23 16.39 26.08
C THR A 141 -11.17 15.35 26.42
N ILE A 142 -11.58 14.10 26.67
CA ILE A 142 -10.66 12.98 26.94
C ILE A 142 -9.74 12.79 25.74
N HIS A 143 -10.28 12.70 24.53
CA HIS A 143 -9.53 12.50 23.30
C HIS A 143 -8.49 13.60 23.05
N GLU A 144 -8.89 14.86 23.21
CA GLU A 144 -8.02 16.02 23.06
C GLU A 144 -6.89 16.01 24.10
N ASN A 145 -7.12 15.48 25.31
CA ASN A 145 -6.12 15.41 26.37
C ASN A 145 -5.12 14.26 26.23
N ILE A 146 -5.34 13.30 25.32
CA ILE A 146 -4.38 12.22 25.08
C ILE A 146 -3.09 12.84 24.49
N PRO A 147 -1.92 12.68 25.14
CA PRO A 147 -0.69 13.36 24.73
C PRO A 147 -0.09 12.77 23.45
N PHE A 148 -0.26 11.46 23.24
CA PHE A 148 0.40 10.72 22.18
C PHE A 148 -0.53 9.61 21.66
N ILE A 149 -1.16 9.84 20.52
CA ILE A 149 -1.94 8.83 19.80
C ILE A 149 -1.08 8.25 18.67
N ALA A 150 -1.00 6.92 18.58
CA ALA A 150 -0.14 6.24 17.64
C ALA A 150 -0.85 5.05 17.00
N ASP A 151 -0.63 4.90 15.70
CA ASP A 151 -1.11 3.77 14.91
C ASP A 151 0.06 2.98 14.35
N LEU A 152 -0.01 1.65 14.49
CA LEU A 152 1.09 0.74 14.16
C LEU A 152 1.15 0.32 12.69
N HIS A 153 0.17 0.67 11.85
CA HIS A 153 0.19 0.22 10.46
C HIS A 153 -0.69 1.04 9.51
N ALA A 154 -0.09 1.61 8.47
CA ALA A 154 -0.81 2.14 7.31
C ALA A 154 0.06 2.08 6.03
N ASP A 155 -0.59 1.88 4.89
CA ASP A 155 0.02 1.71 3.56
C ASP A 155 0.00 2.98 2.73
N THR A 156 0.01 4.13 3.39
CA THR A 156 -0.11 5.44 2.75
C THR A 156 0.97 5.71 1.70
N LEU A 157 2.16 5.12 1.85
CA LEU A 157 3.27 5.26 0.89
C LEU A 157 2.98 4.55 -0.44
N MET A 158 2.04 3.61 -0.51
CA MET A 158 1.64 2.99 -1.78
C MET A 158 0.95 3.98 -2.74
N TRP A 159 0.40 5.09 -2.22
CA TRP A 159 -0.50 5.99 -2.95
C TRP A 159 0.11 7.36 -3.29
N LYS A 160 1.27 7.35 -3.96
CA LYS A 160 1.99 8.56 -4.38
C LYS A 160 1.16 9.52 -5.23
N TYR A 161 0.25 9.00 -6.06
CA TYR A 161 -0.54 9.82 -6.99
C TYR A 161 -1.38 10.89 -6.27
N ARG A 162 -1.67 10.72 -4.97
CA ARG A 162 -2.40 11.68 -4.15
C ARG A 162 -1.66 13.02 -4.00
N GLY A 163 -0.38 13.08 -4.39
CA GLY A 163 0.33 14.33 -4.65
C GLY A 163 0.67 15.16 -3.41
N GLY A 164 0.52 14.61 -2.21
CA GLY A 164 0.88 15.34 -0.99
C GLY A 164 0.25 14.77 0.26
N PHE A 165 0.91 13.79 0.88
CA PHE A 165 0.63 13.40 2.28
C PHE A 165 0.46 14.60 3.21
N LEU A 166 1.18 15.70 2.92
CA LEU A 166 1.13 16.95 3.66
C LEU A 166 -0.17 17.75 3.53
N THR A 167 -0.97 17.53 2.49
CA THR A 167 -2.13 18.38 2.15
C THR A 167 -3.38 17.63 1.71
N THR A 168 -3.27 16.35 1.35
CA THR A 168 -4.37 15.61 0.74
C THR A 168 -5.49 15.31 1.73
N GLU A 169 -6.73 15.36 1.24
CA GLU A 169 -7.92 14.90 1.95
C GLU A 169 -8.39 13.52 1.45
N LYS A 170 -7.68 12.89 0.52
CA LYS A 170 -7.93 11.51 0.08
C LYS A 170 -7.33 10.47 1.03
N GLY A 171 -7.79 9.23 0.94
CA GLY A 171 -7.30 8.11 1.74
C GLY A 171 -7.71 8.17 3.22
N HIS A 172 -7.07 7.34 4.02
CA HIS A 172 -7.34 7.25 5.46
C HIS A 172 -6.32 8.05 6.28
N VAL A 173 -5.08 8.22 5.79
CA VAL A 173 -4.04 8.97 6.50
C VAL A 173 -3.49 10.11 5.63
N SER A 174 -3.38 11.28 6.24
CA SER A 174 -2.64 12.43 5.74
C SER A 174 -2.27 13.34 6.92
N LEU A 175 -1.29 14.22 6.76
CA LEU A 175 -0.88 15.15 7.81
C LEU A 175 -2.06 16.01 8.32
N PRO A 176 -2.94 16.59 7.48
CA PRO A 176 -4.11 17.33 7.96
C PRO A 176 -5.06 16.46 8.80
N LYS A 177 -5.30 15.22 8.40
CA LYS A 177 -6.14 14.28 9.15
C LYS A 177 -5.50 13.87 10.47
N MET A 178 -4.20 13.57 10.47
CA MET A 178 -3.45 13.28 11.70
C MET A 178 -3.53 14.45 12.69
N GLN A 179 -3.42 15.69 12.21
CA GLN A 179 -3.55 16.88 13.05
C GLN A 179 -4.95 17.04 13.66
N ARG A 180 -6.01 16.85 12.85
CA ARG A 180 -7.40 16.93 13.34
C ARG A 180 -7.74 15.78 14.29
N GLY A 181 -7.19 14.59 14.06
CA GLY A 181 -7.38 13.41 14.89
C GLY A 181 -6.48 13.29 16.11
N ASN A 182 -5.73 14.35 16.45
CA ASN A 182 -4.74 14.35 17.53
C ASN A 182 -3.72 13.18 17.42
N GLN A 183 -3.45 12.69 16.20
CA GLN A 183 -2.53 11.60 15.94
C GLN A 183 -1.08 12.10 15.95
N ALA A 184 -0.28 11.55 16.85
CA ALA A 184 1.13 11.89 17.03
C ALA A 184 2.04 11.09 16.10
N LEU A 185 1.75 9.80 15.90
CA LEU A 185 2.60 8.89 15.15
C LEU A 185 1.79 7.97 14.24
N GLN A 186 2.27 7.81 13.01
CA GLN A 186 1.85 6.76 12.09
C GLN A 186 3.05 5.90 11.72
N VAL A 187 2.94 4.59 11.90
CA VAL A 187 3.87 3.67 11.23
C VAL A 187 3.44 3.55 9.77
N LEU A 188 4.38 3.82 8.86
CA LEU A 188 4.15 3.85 7.42
C LEU A 188 4.87 2.65 6.80
N ALA A 189 4.08 1.69 6.33
CA ALA A 189 4.57 0.42 5.82
C ALA A 189 4.94 0.48 4.33
N ALA A 190 6.05 -0.18 4.02
CA ALA A 190 6.52 -0.43 2.67
C ALA A 190 6.04 -1.81 2.20
N VAL A 191 4.78 -1.87 1.74
CA VAL A 191 4.24 -3.06 1.07
C VAL A 191 5.04 -3.33 -0.19
N ASN A 192 5.67 -4.49 -0.26
CA ASN A 192 6.61 -4.79 -1.34
C ASN A 192 6.31 -6.07 -2.11
N PHE A 193 5.19 -6.74 -1.83
CA PHE A 193 4.70 -7.86 -2.62
C PHE A 193 3.19 -8.07 -2.42
N ILE A 194 2.43 -8.23 -3.51
CA ILE A 194 1.00 -8.60 -3.46
C ILE A 194 0.71 -9.62 -4.58
N PRO A 195 0.19 -10.84 -4.27
CA PRO A 195 -0.22 -11.82 -5.28
C PRO A 195 -1.26 -11.26 -6.26
N HIS A 196 -1.24 -11.69 -7.54
CA HIS A 196 -2.25 -11.26 -8.52
C HIS A 196 -3.67 -11.69 -8.14
N THR A 197 -3.83 -12.90 -7.61
CA THR A 197 -5.10 -13.42 -7.09
C THR A 197 -5.04 -13.43 -5.58
N LEU A 198 -5.48 -12.35 -4.94
CA LEU A 198 -5.44 -12.22 -3.49
C LEU A 198 -6.61 -12.97 -2.84
N ASN A 199 -6.28 -13.87 -1.92
CA ASN A 199 -7.21 -14.63 -1.10
C ASN A 199 -6.74 -14.60 0.36
N MET A 200 -7.69 -14.56 1.29
CA MET A 200 -7.39 -14.52 2.73
C MET A 200 -6.92 -15.86 3.32
N LYS A 201 -7.00 -16.97 2.57
CA LYS A 201 -6.68 -18.33 3.04
C LYS A 201 -5.34 -18.86 2.53
N THR A 202 -5.11 -18.78 1.22
CA THR A 202 -3.96 -19.37 0.54
C THR A 202 -3.64 -18.61 -0.73
N ASN A 203 -2.37 -18.20 -0.91
CA ASN A 203 -1.87 -17.57 -2.13
C ASN A 203 -0.55 -18.19 -2.58
N VAL A 204 -0.38 -18.23 -3.90
CA VAL A 204 0.92 -18.47 -4.52
C VAL A 204 1.76 -17.19 -4.50
N ASN A 205 3.08 -17.34 -4.41
CA ASN A 205 4.02 -16.22 -4.41
C ASN A 205 4.68 -15.99 -5.79
N SER A 206 4.19 -16.66 -6.84
CA SER A 206 4.75 -16.59 -8.19
C SER A 206 4.34 -15.35 -8.99
N THR A 207 3.45 -14.52 -8.45
CA THR A 207 2.87 -13.36 -9.14
C THR A 207 2.90 -12.13 -8.25
N ASP A 208 3.11 -10.94 -8.84
CA ASP A 208 3.17 -9.68 -8.11
C ASP A 208 2.45 -8.57 -8.89
N ILE A 209 1.41 -7.98 -8.29
CA ILE A 209 0.63 -6.90 -8.92
C ILE A 209 1.19 -5.50 -8.65
N LEU A 210 2.04 -5.34 -7.62
CA LEU A 210 2.59 -4.03 -7.28
C LEU A 210 3.38 -3.35 -8.40
N PRO A 211 4.18 -4.02 -9.25
CA PRO A 211 4.88 -3.40 -10.38
C PRO A 211 3.99 -2.48 -11.20
N PHE A 212 2.75 -2.92 -11.46
CA PHE A 212 1.78 -2.18 -12.25
C PHE A 212 1.26 -0.93 -11.53
N LEU A 213 0.86 -1.08 -10.26
CA LEU A 213 0.40 0.04 -9.43
C LEU A 213 1.50 1.06 -9.18
N ILE A 214 2.75 0.62 -9.08
CA ILE A 214 3.91 1.48 -8.83
C ILE A 214 4.31 2.22 -10.12
N ALA A 215 4.30 1.53 -11.26
CA ALA A 215 4.57 2.13 -12.56
C ALA A 215 3.52 3.17 -12.94
N SER A 216 2.23 2.89 -12.70
CA SER A 216 1.12 3.82 -12.99
C SER A 216 1.18 5.12 -12.17
N GLN A 217 1.99 5.17 -11.12
CA GLN A 217 2.15 6.36 -10.28
C GLN A 217 3.50 7.06 -10.48
N LEU A 218 4.25 6.70 -11.53
CA LEU A 218 5.55 7.29 -11.85
C LEU A 218 6.53 7.23 -10.67
N TYR A 219 6.52 6.12 -9.94
CA TYR A 219 7.66 5.77 -9.10
C TYR A 219 8.91 5.55 -9.95
N GLU A 220 10.09 5.62 -9.33
CA GLU A 220 11.36 5.40 -10.03
C GLU A 220 11.40 4.04 -10.71
N TYR A 221 12.05 3.95 -11.88
CA TYR A 221 12.09 2.73 -12.69
C TYR A 221 12.57 1.49 -11.92
N SER A 222 13.52 1.65 -11.00
CA SER A 222 13.99 0.54 -10.14
C SER A 222 12.89 -0.04 -9.25
N ALA A 223 11.89 0.75 -8.86
CA ALA A 223 10.77 0.29 -8.05
C ALA A 223 9.77 -0.57 -8.83
N TRP A 224 9.84 -0.59 -10.16
CA TRP A 224 8.88 -1.36 -10.96
C TRP A 224 9.20 -2.85 -10.92
N PHE A 225 10.48 -3.20 -10.81
CA PHE A 225 10.95 -4.58 -10.99
C PHE A 225 11.69 -5.16 -9.78
N SER A 226 11.84 -4.39 -8.70
CA SER A 226 12.56 -4.82 -7.50
C SER A 226 11.77 -4.47 -6.23
N PRO A 227 11.41 -5.47 -5.40
CA PRO A 227 10.91 -5.24 -4.05
C PRO A 227 11.79 -4.30 -3.23
N PHE A 228 13.12 -4.45 -3.31
CA PHE A 228 14.08 -3.54 -2.66
C PHE A 228 14.00 -2.13 -3.24
N GLY A 229 13.91 -2.01 -4.57
CA GLY A 229 13.72 -0.75 -5.28
C GLY A 229 12.45 -0.01 -4.86
N ARG A 230 11.36 -0.72 -4.58
CA ARG A 230 10.11 -0.15 -4.04
C ARG A 230 10.31 0.43 -2.65
N ALA A 231 10.89 -0.33 -1.73
CA ALA A 231 11.17 0.15 -0.38
C ALA A 231 12.07 1.40 -0.39
N ARG A 232 13.09 1.43 -1.27
CA ARG A 232 13.92 2.62 -1.48
C ARG A 232 13.11 3.82 -1.96
N ALA A 233 12.21 3.63 -2.92
CA ALA A 233 11.40 4.71 -3.46
C ALA A 233 10.39 5.26 -2.43
N TYR A 234 9.82 4.39 -1.59
CA TYR A 234 8.98 4.80 -0.46
C TYR A 234 9.77 5.55 0.61
N SER A 235 10.98 5.10 0.95
CA SER A 235 11.87 5.82 1.87
C SER A 235 12.16 7.24 1.37
N LYS A 236 12.49 7.39 0.08
CA LYS A 236 12.71 8.70 -0.55
C LYS A 236 11.48 9.59 -0.45
N LEU A 237 10.29 9.05 -0.75
CA LEU A 237 9.04 9.80 -0.66
C LEU A 237 8.75 10.25 0.79
N LEU A 238 9.00 9.39 1.77
CA LEU A 238 8.84 9.73 3.18
C LEU A 238 9.78 10.85 3.63
N HIS A 239 11.05 10.79 3.23
CA HIS A 239 12.04 11.84 3.52
C HIS A 239 11.71 13.15 2.78
N GLN A 240 11.13 13.07 1.58
CA GLN A 240 10.59 14.23 0.89
C GLN A 240 9.48 14.90 1.72
N TYR A 241 8.53 14.12 2.26
CA TYR A 241 7.49 14.66 3.14
C TYR A 241 8.05 15.32 4.40
N GLU A 242 9.02 14.72 5.06
CA GLU A 242 9.70 15.35 6.21
C GLU A 242 10.33 16.69 5.83
N SER A 243 11.11 16.72 4.75
CA SER A 243 11.79 17.92 4.26
C SER A 243 10.79 19.03 3.88
N GLU A 244 9.75 18.70 3.10
CA GLU A 244 8.75 19.65 2.64
C GLU A 244 7.81 20.14 3.75
N SER A 245 7.67 19.38 4.84
CA SER A 245 6.86 19.77 6.00
C SER A 245 7.44 20.94 6.80
N LYS A 246 8.70 21.32 6.54
CA LYS A 246 9.43 22.38 7.26
C LYS A 246 9.41 22.17 8.79
N GLY A 247 9.58 20.92 9.22
CA GLY A 247 9.66 20.52 10.63
C GLY A 247 8.32 20.23 11.32
N ILE A 248 7.19 20.28 10.60
CA ILE A 248 5.89 19.87 11.13
C ILE A 248 5.77 18.35 11.21
N PHE A 249 6.37 17.63 10.26
CA PHE A 249 6.46 16.17 10.25
C PHE A 249 7.89 15.73 10.58
N THR A 250 8.06 14.65 11.34
CA THR A 250 9.38 14.12 11.73
C THR A 250 9.41 12.60 11.62
N ILE A 251 10.45 12.06 10.99
CA ILE A 251 10.69 10.62 10.91
C ILE A 251 11.43 10.17 12.17
N ILE A 252 10.86 9.22 12.88
CA ILE A 252 11.44 8.67 14.11
C ILE A 252 12.42 7.54 13.75
N LYS A 253 13.72 7.78 14.02
CA LYS A 253 14.80 6.82 13.76
C LYS A 253 15.54 6.35 15.02
N ASN A 254 15.49 7.11 16.10
CA ASN A 254 16.21 6.80 17.34
C ASN A 254 15.49 7.44 18.53
N LYS A 255 15.95 7.14 19.74
CA LYS A 255 15.36 7.71 20.97
C LYS A 255 15.49 9.23 21.01
N LYS A 256 16.60 9.78 20.51
CA LYS A 256 16.82 11.23 20.47
C LYS A 256 15.75 11.94 19.63
N ASN A 257 15.52 11.50 18.39
CA ASN A 257 14.49 12.04 17.51
C ASN A 257 13.08 11.88 18.11
N LEU A 258 12.83 10.76 18.80
CA LEU A 258 11.56 10.54 19.49
C LEU A 258 11.33 11.55 20.61
N GLU A 259 12.30 11.76 21.51
CA GLU A 259 12.13 12.71 22.62
C GLU A 259 12.12 14.18 22.15
N GLU A 260 12.89 14.51 21.11
CA GLU A 260 12.82 15.82 20.45
C GLU A 260 11.42 16.05 19.84
N PHE A 261 10.85 15.05 19.18
CA PHE A 261 9.49 15.12 18.64
C PHE A 261 8.44 15.30 19.75
N ILE A 262 8.53 14.51 20.83
CA ILE A 262 7.61 14.60 21.97
C ILE A 262 7.65 16.00 22.58
N THR A 263 8.84 16.57 22.73
CA THR A 263 9.03 17.94 23.22
C THR A 263 8.41 18.97 22.27
N LYS A 264 8.61 18.85 20.96
CA LYS A 264 7.96 19.75 19.99
C LYS A 264 6.43 19.65 20.06
N ARG A 265 5.91 18.42 20.12
CA ARG A 265 4.47 18.16 20.15
C ARG A 265 3.80 18.64 21.43
N SER A 266 4.48 18.59 22.58
CA SER A 266 3.91 19.09 23.84
C SER A 266 3.60 20.59 23.79
N HIS A 267 4.32 21.35 22.96
CA HIS A 267 4.06 22.77 22.72
C HIS A 267 3.04 23.01 21.59
N ASN A 268 2.99 22.11 20.60
CA ASN A 268 2.07 22.21 19.47
C ASN A 268 1.64 20.83 18.95
N LYS A 269 0.39 20.45 19.24
CA LYS A 269 -0.23 19.18 18.82
C LYS A 269 -0.37 19.01 17.30
N LYS A 270 -0.06 20.04 16.50
CA LYS A 270 0.01 19.93 15.04
C LYS A 270 1.27 19.21 14.55
N HIS A 271 2.30 19.03 15.38
CA HIS A 271 3.47 18.23 15.02
C HIS A 271 3.09 16.75 14.96
N ALA A 272 3.34 16.10 13.83
CA ALA A 272 3.11 14.67 13.63
C ALA A 272 4.42 13.96 13.29
N SER A 273 4.44 12.63 13.41
CA SER A 273 5.61 11.83 13.13
C SER A 273 5.29 10.56 12.36
N GLY A 274 6.31 10.03 11.69
CA GLY A 274 6.27 8.78 10.97
C GLY A 274 7.34 7.82 11.46
N LEU A 275 7.05 6.52 11.47
CA LEU A 275 8.08 5.49 11.60
C LEU A 275 8.06 4.62 10.35
N PHE A 276 9.20 4.48 9.69
CA PHE A 276 9.28 3.71 8.45
C PHE A 276 9.40 2.22 8.76
N SER A 277 8.53 1.43 8.14
CA SER A 277 8.48 -0.02 8.32
C SER A 277 8.45 -0.78 6.99
N ILE A 278 8.87 -2.03 7.04
CA ILE A 278 8.75 -2.98 5.93
C ILE A 278 7.60 -3.93 6.22
N GLU A 279 6.82 -4.26 5.19
CA GLU A 279 5.86 -5.35 5.26
C GLU A 279 6.18 -6.44 4.23
N GLY A 280 6.72 -7.57 4.72
CA GLY A 280 7.10 -8.71 3.91
C GLY A 280 8.59 -8.73 3.55
N ALA A 281 9.25 -9.86 3.83
CA ALA A 281 10.69 -10.02 3.64
C ALA A 281 11.14 -10.23 2.19
N THR A 282 10.22 -10.26 1.22
CA THR A 282 10.54 -10.30 -0.22
C THR A 282 11.44 -9.13 -0.63
N VAL A 283 11.39 -8.01 0.10
CA VAL A 283 12.30 -6.85 -0.04
C VAL A 283 13.78 -7.21 0.05
N LEU A 284 14.14 -8.31 0.71
CA LEU A 284 15.53 -8.69 0.91
C LEU A 284 16.16 -9.30 -0.34
N GLU A 285 15.36 -9.83 -1.27
CA GLU A 285 15.85 -10.43 -2.51
C GLU A 285 16.94 -11.51 -2.27
N ASN A 286 16.74 -12.34 -1.24
CA ASN A 286 17.70 -13.36 -0.77
C ASN A 286 19.09 -12.83 -0.37
N ASN A 287 19.22 -11.52 -0.11
CA ASN A 287 20.49 -10.89 0.27
C ASN A 287 20.41 -10.30 1.68
N LEU A 288 21.19 -10.86 2.61
CA LEU A 288 21.20 -10.42 4.01
C LEU A 288 21.71 -8.97 4.17
N ASP A 289 22.62 -8.52 3.30
CA ASP A 289 23.18 -7.16 3.34
C ASP A 289 22.13 -6.08 3.08
N ASN A 290 21.02 -6.44 2.44
CA ASN A 290 19.92 -5.52 2.22
C ASN A 290 19.27 -5.07 3.54
N ILE A 291 19.38 -5.82 4.63
CA ILE A 291 18.90 -5.38 5.95
C ILE A 291 19.62 -4.09 6.40
N GLN A 292 20.95 -4.04 6.27
CA GLN A 292 21.71 -2.85 6.64
C GLN A 292 21.32 -1.66 5.77
N LYS A 293 21.19 -1.86 4.45
CA LYS A 293 20.78 -0.79 3.54
C LYS A 293 19.39 -0.24 3.87
N LEU A 294 18.43 -1.12 4.22
CA LEU A 294 17.09 -0.71 4.65
C LEU A 294 17.13 0.04 5.99
N TYR A 295 17.97 -0.40 6.92
CA TYR A 295 18.19 0.30 8.18
C TYR A 295 18.73 1.72 7.98
N ASP A 296 19.70 1.88 7.09
CA ASP A 296 20.31 3.17 6.73
C ASP A 296 19.29 4.09 6.02
N MET A 297 18.30 3.51 5.32
CA MET A 297 17.14 4.21 4.75
C MET A 297 16.07 4.59 5.78
N GLY A 298 16.30 4.31 7.06
CA GLY A 298 15.42 4.72 8.17
C GLY A 298 14.43 3.67 8.65
N VAL A 299 14.49 2.42 8.16
CA VAL A 299 13.61 1.34 8.63
C VAL A 299 13.86 1.06 10.11
N ARG A 300 12.80 1.04 10.93
CA ARG A 300 12.86 0.70 12.36
C ARG A 300 11.88 -0.39 12.80
N MET A 301 11.05 -0.87 11.90
CA MET A 301 10.16 -2.00 12.10
C MET A 301 10.11 -2.87 10.84
N PHE A 302 10.07 -4.18 11.00
CA PHE A 302 10.18 -5.12 9.89
C PHE A 302 9.22 -6.30 10.04
N GLY A 303 8.21 -6.35 9.18
CA GLY A 303 7.27 -7.46 9.02
C GLY A 303 7.88 -8.59 8.20
N LEU A 304 7.89 -9.80 8.75
CA LEU A 304 8.48 -10.95 8.06
C LEU A 304 7.66 -11.41 6.84
N ASN A 305 6.35 -11.25 6.89
CA ASN A 305 5.42 -11.77 5.88
C ASN A 305 4.39 -10.72 5.45
N HIS A 306 3.73 -11.01 4.33
CA HIS A 306 2.49 -10.40 3.87
C HIS A 306 1.59 -11.54 3.33
N PHE A 307 0.92 -11.39 2.19
CA PHE A 307 -0.01 -12.40 1.65
C PHE A 307 0.59 -13.70 1.10
N GLY A 308 1.91 -13.96 1.21
CA GLY A 308 2.53 -15.19 0.69
C GLY A 308 3.71 -15.68 1.52
N ASP A 309 4.02 -16.97 1.38
CA ASP A 309 5.29 -17.54 1.85
C ASP A 309 6.45 -16.85 1.12
N ASN A 310 7.57 -16.65 1.80
CA ASN A 310 8.76 -16.04 1.22
C ASN A 310 10.02 -16.70 1.78
N GLN A 311 11.20 -16.38 1.24
CA GLN A 311 12.47 -17.00 1.60
C GLN A 311 12.81 -17.02 3.11
N VAL A 312 12.21 -16.14 3.92
CA VAL A 312 12.43 -16.04 5.37
C VAL A 312 11.51 -16.97 6.13
N SER A 313 10.21 -16.96 5.82
CA SER A 313 9.20 -17.71 6.58
C SER A 313 7.91 -17.96 5.82
N GLY A 314 7.11 -18.89 6.32
CA GLY A 314 5.74 -19.08 5.87
C GLY A 314 4.80 -17.98 6.35
N SER A 315 3.79 -17.67 5.53
CA SER A 315 2.71 -16.72 5.84
C SER A 315 1.45 -17.46 6.30
N LEU A 316 0.63 -16.83 7.13
CA LEU A 316 -0.71 -17.34 7.45
C LEU A 316 -1.63 -17.41 6.22
N HIS A 317 -1.33 -16.62 5.17
CA HIS A 317 -1.98 -16.67 3.86
C HIS A 317 -1.19 -17.48 2.83
N GLY A 318 -0.05 -18.05 3.20
CA GLY A 318 0.80 -18.83 2.31
C GLY A 318 0.22 -20.21 1.97
N LEU A 319 0.85 -20.89 1.03
CA LEU A 319 0.47 -22.24 0.63
C LEU A 319 0.97 -23.28 1.66
N THR A 320 2.22 -23.11 2.07
CA THR A 320 2.96 -24.09 2.87
C THR A 320 3.00 -23.74 4.36
N LYS A 321 2.99 -22.44 4.69
CA LYS A 321 2.90 -21.93 6.07
C LYS A 321 3.98 -22.51 6.99
N TYR A 322 5.20 -22.69 6.49
CA TYR A 322 6.33 -23.20 7.29
C TYR A 322 6.81 -22.17 8.32
N GLY A 323 7.74 -22.62 9.17
CA GLY A 323 8.42 -21.80 10.19
C GLY A 323 9.43 -20.82 9.61
N LEU A 324 10.50 -20.53 10.34
CA LEU A 324 11.67 -19.84 9.78
C LEU A 324 12.53 -20.81 8.96
N SER A 325 13.00 -20.36 7.80
CA SER A 325 14.10 -21.01 7.09
C SER A 325 15.45 -20.71 7.76
N ASP A 326 16.53 -21.37 7.34
CA ASP A 326 17.88 -21.06 7.81
C ASP A 326 18.28 -19.61 7.48
N PHE A 327 17.91 -19.14 6.28
CA PHE A 327 18.06 -17.73 5.93
C PHE A 327 17.20 -16.83 6.83
N GLY A 328 15.96 -17.25 7.14
CA GLY A 328 15.07 -16.50 8.01
C GLY A 328 15.58 -16.35 9.43
N ARG A 329 16.23 -17.37 10.00
CA ARG A 329 16.90 -17.27 11.31
C ARG A 329 18.05 -16.26 11.29
N GLN A 330 18.82 -16.20 10.20
CA GLN A 330 19.87 -15.17 10.03
C GLN A 330 19.27 -13.76 9.94
N VAL A 331 18.16 -13.61 9.20
CA VAL A 331 17.43 -12.34 9.08
C VAL A 331 16.94 -11.85 10.45
N VAL A 332 16.26 -12.71 11.20
CA VAL A 332 15.72 -12.39 12.55
C VAL A 332 16.84 -11.98 13.51
N LYS A 333 17.99 -12.67 13.50
CA LYS A 333 19.17 -12.30 14.29
C LYS A 333 19.71 -10.93 13.89
N LYS A 334 19.93 -10.70 12.59
CA LYS A 334 20.44 -9.41 12.09
C LYS A 334 19.52 -8.23 12.40
N LEU A 335 18.20 -8.42 12.30
CA LEU A 335 17.21 -7.41 12.70
C LEU A 335 17.30 -7.11 14.20
N SER A 336 17.46 -8.16 15.03
CA SER A 336 17.63 -8.01 16.47
C SER A 336 18.90 -7.24 16.83
N ASP A 337 20.04 -7.56 16.20
CA ASP A 337 21.32 -6.89 16.45
C ASP A 337 21.26 -5.38 16.16
N LEU A 338 20.49 -4.99 15.14
CA LEU A 338 20.27 -3.60 14.75
C LEU A 338 19.18 -2.90 15.57
N LYS A 339 18.57 -3.59 16.53
CA LYS A 339 17.40 -3.12 17.30
C LYS A 339 16.23 -2.70 16.42
N VAL A 340 16.01 -3.42 15.31
CA VAL A 340 14.81 -3.28 14.48
C VAL A 340 13.68 -4.06 15.13
N ILE A 341 12.53 -3.43 15.31
CA ILE A 341 11.33 -4.08 15.86
C ILE A 341 10.86 -5.13 14.87
N ILE A 342 10.64 -6.37 15.32
CA ILE A 342 10.15 -7.44 14.46
C ILE A 342 8.62 -7.48 14.57
N ASP A 343 7.97 -7.41 13.43
CA ASP A 343 6.52 -7.51 13.31
C ASP A 343 6.14 -8.90 12.76
N LEU A 344 5.24 -9.56 13.49
CA LEU A 344 4.75 -10.90 13.17
C LEU A 344 3.35 -10.88 12.55
N ALA A 345 2.82 -9.70 12.19
CA ALA A 345 1.64 -9.64 11.31
C ALA A 345 1.88 -10.48 10.05
N HIS A 346 0.83 -11.16 9.59
CA HIS A 346 0.85 -12.12 8.48
C HIS A 346 1.74 -13.37 8.61
N ALA A 347 2.59 -13.50 9.64
CA ALA A 347 3.42 -14.69 9.82
C ALA A 347 2.57 -15.93 10.10
N SER A 348 3.01 -17.10 9.62
CA SER A 348 2.38 -18.36 10.00
C SER A 348 2.54 -18.62 11.50
N GLU A 349 1.65 -19.43 12.08
CA GLU A 349 1.78 -19.84 13.49
C GLU A 349 3.11 -20.56 13.77
N LYS A 350 3.64 -21.32 12.80
CA LYS A 350 4.96 -21.96 12.91
C LYS A 350 6.09 -20.93 12.96
N ALA A 351 6.03 -19.90 12.11
CA ALA A 351 7.05 -18.85 12.07
C ALA A 351 7.01 -17.97 13.33
N MET A 352 5.79 -17.64 13.81
CA MET A 352 5.62 -16.97 15.10
C MET A 352 6.22 -17.79 16.24
N ASN A 353 5.97 -19.11 16.27
CA ASN A 353 6.55 -19.99 17.27
C ASN A 353 8.08 -19.99 17.23
N ASP A 354 8.69 -20.13 16.05
CA ASP A 354 10.15 -20.10 15.90
C ASP A 354 10.78 -18.79 16.42
N VAL A 355 10.19 -17.63 16.10
CA VAL A 355 10.69 -16.33 16.56
C VAL A 355 10.56 -16.19 18.08
N LEU A 356 9.43 -16.62 18.65
CA LEU A 356 9.20 -16.57 20.10
C LEU A 356 10.13 -17.54 20.85
N GLU A 357 10.41 -18.72 20.29
CA GLU A 357 11.40 -19.65 20.87
C GLU A 357 12.81 -19.06 20.86
N MET A 358 13.20 -18.38 19.78
CA MET A 358 14.48 -17.67 19.72
C MET A 358 14.58 -16.58 20.80
N LEU A 359 13.49 -15.86 21.05
CA LEU A 359 13.41 -14.87 22.14
C LEU A 359 13.50 -15.53 23.52
N GLU A 360 12.76 -16.63 23.73
CA GLU A 360 12.74 -17.40 24.98
C GLU A 360 14.10 -18.03 25.31
N ARG A 361 14.88 -18.40 24.28
CA ARG A 361 16.26 -18.89 24.41
C ARG A 361 17.30 -17.77 24.55
N GLY A 362 16.90 -16.50 24.43
CA GLY A 362 17.81 -15.35 24.49
C GLY A 362 18.69 -15.17 23.25
N GLU A 363 18.34 -15.80 22.11
CA GLU A 363 19.07 -15.64 20.85
C GLU A 363 18.81 -14.28 20.18
N ILE A 364 17.68 -13.65 20.52
CA ILE A 364 17.31 -12.31 20.11
C ILE A 364 16.77 -11.54 21.33
N SER A 365 16.81 -10.21 21.25
CA SER A 365 16.38 -9.34 22.36
C SER A 365 15.60 -8.11 21.89
N THR A 366 15.31 -8.00 20.59
CA THR A 366 14.49 -6.92 20.06
C THR A 366 13.01 -7.09 20.41
N SER A 367 12.23 -6.01 20.36
CA SER A 367 10.79 -6.08 20.59
C SER A 367 10.10 -6.85 19.45
N ILE A 368 9.18 -7.73 19.85
CA ILE A 368 8.28 -8.45 18.95
C ILE A 368 6.88 -7.83 19.07
N ILE A 369 6.23 -7.57 17.94
CA ILE A 369 4.87 -7.03 17.90
C ILE A 369 3.98 -7.77 16.90
N ILE A 370 2.70 -7.45 16.95
CA ILE A 370 1.77 -7.63 15.83
C ILE A 370 1.26 -6.24 15.48
N SER A 371 1.66 -5.68 14.34
CA SER A 371 1.31 -4.30 13.98
C SER A 371 -0.19 -4.14 13.70
N HIS A 372 -0.82 -5.14 13.09
CA HIS A 372 -2.24 -5.11 12.75
C HIS A 372 -2.83 -6.53 12.66
N THR A 373 -3.91 -6.80 13.38
CA THR A 373 -4.65 -8.08 13.37
C THR A 373 -6.04 -7.92 14.00
N GLY A 374 -6.82 -8.99 14.07
CA GLY A 374 -7.90 -9.14 15.05
C GLY A 374 -7.62 -10.31 15.99
N VAL A 375 -8.60 -10.69 16.81
CA VAL A 375 -8.47 -11.81 17.76
C VAL A 375 -9.49 -12.90 17.44
N LYS A 376 -9.04 -14.16 17.36
CA LYS A 376 -9.89 -15.30 16.96
C LYS A 376 -11.08 -15.51 17.89
N GLY A 377 -10.92 -15.19 19.18
CA GLY A 377 -12.00 -15.27 20.16
C GLY A 377 -13.16 -14.30 19.96
N VAL A 378 -12.99 -13.26 19.12
CA VAL A 378 -14.06 -12.32 18.72
C VAL A 378 -14.53 -12.61 17.30
N CYS A 379 -13.58 -12.79 16.38
CA CYS A 379 -13.85 -13.04 14.98
C CYS A 379 -12.89 -14.11 14.47
N ASN A 380 -13.40 -15.32 14.23
CA ASN A 380 -12.55 -16.46 13.87
C ASN A 380 -12.27 -16.47 12.35
N THR A 381 -11.35 -15.60 11.92
CA THR A 381 -10.86 -15.53 10.54
C THR A 381 -9.39 -15.90 10.47
N THR A 382 -8.89 -16.25 9.28
CA THR A 382 -7.48 -16.60 9.06
C THR A 382 -6.55 -15.45 9.48
N ARG A 383 -6.97 -14.21 9.29
CA ARG A 383 -6.19 -12.99 9.55
C ARG A 383 -5.99 -12.69 11.04
N ASN A 384 -6.80 -13.32 11.90
CA ASN A 384 -6.87 -13.02 13.32
C ASN A 384 -5.93 -13.91 14.14
N LEU A 385 -5.34 -13.30 15.16
CA LEU A 385 -4.39 -13.92 16.08
C LEU A 385 -5.10 -14.91 17.02
N SER A 386 -4.49 -16.07 17.26
CA SER A 386 -5.00 -17.00 18.27
C SER A 386 -4.75 -16.45 19.68
N ASP A 387 -5.62 -16.84 20.61
CA ASP A 387 -5.51 -16.42 22.01
C ASP A 387 -4.19 -16.87 22.66
N GLU A 388 -3.66 -18.02 22.23
CA GLU A 388 -2.38 -18.55 22.69
C GLU A 388 -1.23 -17.62 22.29
N PHE A 389 -1.15 -17.23 21.00
CA PHE A 389 -0.11 -16.32 20.54
C PHE A 389 -0.29 -14.92 21.14
N ALA A 390 -1.52 -14.43 21.30
CA ALA A 390 -1.78 -13.17 21.97
C ALA A 390 -1.17 -13.14 23.39
N LYS A 391 -1.39 -14.21 24.18
CA LYS A 391 -0.81 -14.36 25.52
C LYS A 391 0.72 -14.47 25.49
N ARG A 392 1.29 -15.26 24.57
CA ARG A 392 2.75 -15.41 24.47
C ARG A 392 3.44 -14.10 24.08
N ILE A 393 2.91 -13.37 23.11
CA ILE A 393 3.43 -12.06 22.70
C ILE A 393 3.35 -11.06 23.86
N ALA A 394 2.21 -11.01 24.55
CA ALA A 394 2.02 -10.12 25.69
C ALA A 394 2.99 -10.44 26.85
N LYS A 395 3.23 -11.72 27.14
CA LYS A 395 4.17 -12.20 28.17
C LYS A 395 5.59 -11.67 27.94
N HIS A 396 6.00 -11.51 26.69
CA HIS A 396 7.30 -10.94 26.31
C HIS A 396 7.30 -9.42 26.18
N GLY A 397 6.23 -8.76 26.64
CA GLY A 397 6.09 -7.31 26.58
C GLY A 397 5.89 -6.77 25.17
N GLY A 398 5.42 -7.61 24.24
CA GLY A 398 5.04 -7.22 22.88
C GLY A 398 3.73 -6.43 22.85
N VAL A 399 3.50 -5.71 21.76
CA VAL A 399 2.29 -4.89 21.56
C VAL A 399 1.50 -5.45 20.38
N ILE A 400 0.18 -5.49 20.50
CA ILE A 400 -0.77 -6.04 19.52
C ILE A 400 -1.69 -4.92 19.05
N GLY A 401 -1.55 -4.54 17.78
CA GLY A 401 -2.42 -3.59 17.09
C GLY A 401 -3.68 -4.26 16.57
N ILE A 402 -4.85 -3.72 16.91
CA ILE A 402 -6.14 -4.19 16.38
C ILE A 402 -6.52 -3.39 15.13
N ALA A 403 -6.89 -4.10 14.07
CA ALA A 403 -7.17 -3.54 12.75
C ALA A 403 -8.59 -3.05 12.57
N PHE A 404 -8.76 -2.04 11.71
CA PHE A 404 -9.95 -1.19 11.68
C PHE A 404 -10.86 -1.61 10.52
N PHE A 405 -11.17 -2.90 10.38
CA PHE A 405 -12.08 -3.35 9.33
C PHE A 405 -12.84 -4.62 9.68
N LYS A 406 -13.95 -4.85 8.96
CA LYS A 406 -14.94 -5.89 9.28
C LYS A 406 -14.34 -7.29 9.42
N TYR A 407 -13.39 -7.66 8.58
CA TYR A 407 -12.81 -9.00 8.57
C TYR A 407 -12.05 -9.36 9.86
N THR A 408 -11.65 -8.35 10.65
CA THR A 408 -10.91 -8.56 11.90
C THR A 408 -11.81 -8.50 13.14
N THR A 409 -12.99 -7.88 13.03
CA THR A 409 -13.90 -7.67 14.16
C THR A 409 -15.24 -8.39 14.03
N CYS A 410 -15.57 -8.91 12.84
CA CYS A 410 -16.86 -9.52 12.47
C CYS A 410 -18.08 -8.59 12.69
N GLY A 411 -17.83 -7.32 12.97
CA GLY A 411 -18.83 -6.27 13.13
C GLY A 411 -18.41 -5.02 12.36
N LEU A 412 -19.17 -3.94 12.52
CA LEU A 412 -18.89 -2.66 11.87
C LEU A 412 -18.61 -1.57 12.91
N GLY A 413 -17.79 -0.60 12.50
CA GLY A 413 -17.56 0.63 13.23
C GLY A 413 -16.65 0.50 14.47
N PHE A 414 -16.47 1.63 15.13
CA PHE A 414 -15.60 1.75 16.30
C PHE A 414 -16.12 0.96 17.51
N GLU A 415 -17.43 0.69 17.60
CA GLU A 415 -18.00 -0.16 18.64
C GLU A 415 -17.50 -1.61 18.55
N SER A 416 -17.46 -2.16 17.35
CA SER A 416 -16.97 -3.54 17.13
C SER A 416 -15.47 -3.63 17.39
N LEU A 417 -14.73 -2.58 17.06
CA LEU A 417 -13.31 -2.45 17.39
C LEU A 417 -13.09 -2.35 18.91
N ALA A 418 -13.84 -1.52 19.63
CA ALA A 418 -13.75 -1.38 21.08
C ALA A 418 -14.08 -2.69 21.82
N LYS A 419 -15.07 -3.46 21.34
CA LYS A 419 -15.37 -4.81 21.84
C LYS A 419 -14.21 -5.78 21.63
N SER A 420 -13.53 -5.70 20.50
CA SER A 420 -12.35 -6.52 20.20
C SER A 420 -11.19 -6.19 21.15
N ILE A 421 -10.95 -4.90 21.41
CA ILE A 421 -9.97 -4.41 22.38
C ILE A 421 -10.32 -4.88 23.80
N LYS A 422 -11.61 -4.82 24.19
CA LYS A 422 -12.08 -5.29 25.50
C LYS A 422 -11.91 -6.79 25.67
N TYR A 423 -12.20 -7.57 24.64
CA TYR A 423 -11.94 -9.00 24.66
C TYR A 423 -10.45 -9.29 24.89
N LEU A 424 -9.57 -8.64 24.13
CA LEU A 424 -8.12 -8.82 24.27
C LEU A 424 -7.63 -8.42 25.67
N LYS A 425 -8.13 -7.29 26.22
CA LYS A 425 -7.87 -6.88 27.62
C LYS A 425 -8.23 -8.00 28.60
N ASN A 426 -9.44 -8.55 28.48
CA ASN A 426 -9.91 -9.60 29.37
C ASN A 426 -9.11 -10.89 29.22
N LEU A 427 -8.74 -11.25 27.99
CA LEU A 427 -7.96 -12.44 27.67
C LEU A 427 -6.56 -12.42 28.32
N LEU A 428 -5.92 -11.26 28.33
CA LEU A 428 -4.54 -11.10 28.81
C LEU A 428 -4.43 -10.94 30.33
N GLY A 429 -5.52 -10.63 31.05
CA GLY A 429 -5.53 -10.58 32.52
C GLY A 429 -4.86 -9.35 33.13
N GLY A 430 -4.15 -9.48 34.26
CA GLY A 430 -3.49 -8.34 34.94
C GLY A 430 -2.48 -7.63 34.03
N HIS A 431 -2.40 -6.29 34.11
CA HIS A 431 -1.59 -5.42 33.21
C HIS A 431 -1.89 -5.57 31.70
N SER A 432 -2.95 -6.28 31.30
CA SER A 432 -3.32 -6.57 29.90
C SER A 432 -3.38 -5.37 28.97
N VAL A 433 -3.83 -4.23 29.49
CA VAL A 433 -3.94 -2.98 28.74
C VAL A 433 -2.58 -2.53 28.21
N ASP A 434 -1.48 -2.89 28.86
CA ASP A 434 -0.14 -2.50 28.43
C ASP A 434 0.24 -3.10 27.06
N ASN A 435 -0.40 -4.18 26.61
CA ASN A 435 -0.02 -4.86 25.37
C ASN A 435 -0.90 -4.54 24.16
N ILE A 436 -1.84 -3.60 24.28
CA ILE A 436 -2.82 -3.32 23.21
C ILE A 436 -2.54 -1.97 22.55
N ALA A 437 -2.66 -1.90 21.23
CA ALA A 437 -2.49 -0.68 20.46
C ALA A 437 -3.48 -0.58 19.28
N LEU A 438 -3.42 0.55 18.59
CA LEU A 438 -4.08 0.76 17.30
C LEU A 438 -3.19 0.21 16.18
N GLY A 439 -3.78 -0.46 15.20
CA GLY A 439 -3.09 -1.03 14.05
C GLY A 439 -4.00 -1.05 12.83
N SER A 440 -4.36 0.15 12.36
CA SER A 440 -5.55 0.41 11.55
C SER A 440 -5.66 -0.38 10.25
N ASP A 441 -4.53 -0.67 9.61
CA ASP A 441 -4.47 -1.17 8.23
C ASP A 441 -4.95 -0.12 7.21
N TRP A 442 -4.87 1.16 7.58
CA TRP A 442 -5.33 2.25 6.76
C TRP A 442 -4.57 2.35 5.43
N ASP A 443 -5.27 2.74 4.37
CA ASP A 443 -4.77 2.75 2.99
C ASP A 443 -4.33 1.37 2.44
N GLY A 444 -4.52 0.27 3.17
CA GLY A 444 -4.11 -1.09 2.79
C GLY A 444 -5.06 -1.83 1.86
N THR A 445 -5.75 -1.11 0.97
CA THR A 445 -6.80 -1.65 0.08
C THR A 445 -8.01 -2.24 0.81
N ILE A 446 -8.33 -1.67 1.97
CA ILE A 446 -9.45 -2.09 2.82
C ILE A 446 -10.57 -1.06 2.86
N LYS A 447 -11.79 -1.54 3.15
CA LYS A 447 -12.86 -0.68 3.66
C LYS A 447 -12.70 -0.54 5.17
N ALA A 448 -12.29 0.64 5.63
CA ALA A 448 -11.89 0.90 7.00
C ALA A 448 -13.01 1.49 7.88
N PHE A 449 -12.83 1.37 9.19
CA PHE A 449 -13.55 2.13 10.21
C PHE A 449 -12.86 3.47 10.37
N GLY A 450 -13.47 4.51 9.80
CA GLY A 450 -12.95 5.87 9.84
C GLY A 450 -11.56 6.03 9.22
N ALA A 451 -10.91 7.12 9.62
CA ALA A 451 -9.63 7.63 9.16
C ALA A 451 -8.94 8.32 10.35
N SER A 452 -7.72 8.84 10.18
CA SER A 452 -6.98 9.49 11.27
C SER A 452 -7.80 10.55 12.03
N ASP A 453 -8.60 11.36 11.33
CA ASP A 453 -9.43 12.42 11.93
C ASP A 453 -10.75 11.93 12.55
N HIS A 454 -10.99 10.62 12.57
CA HIS A 454 -12.15 9.98 13.20
C HIS A 454 -11.80 9.28 14.52
N LEU A 455 -10.56 9.36 15.02
CA LEU A 455 -10.13 8.65 16.23
C LEU A 455 -10.86 9.06 17.52
N VAL A 456 -11.55 10.21 17.53
CA VAL A 456 -12.43 10.62 18.64
C VAL A 456 -13.60 9.65 18.84
N TYR A 457 -14.11 9.03 17.76
CA TYR A 457 -15.19 8.05 17.84
C TYR A 457 -14.72 6.72 18.44
N LEU A 458 -13.45 6.36 18.28
CA LEU A 458 -12.86 5.24 19.02
C LEU A 458 -12.76 5.57 20.52
N THR A 459 -12.39 6.80 20.86
CA THR A 459 -12.37 7.24 22.26
C THR A 459 -13.76 7.12 22.89
N ASP A 460 -14.79 7.58 22.19
CA ASP A 460 -16.20 7.44 22.59
C ASP A 460 -16.60 5.97 22.78
N ALA A 461 -16.28 5.12 21.80
CA ALA A 461 -16.58 3.69 21.87
C ALA A 461 -15.87 2.97 23.04
N LEU A 462 -14.62 3.34 23.34
CA LEU A 462 -13.89 2.80 24.49
C LEU A 462 -14.52 3.25 25.83
N ILE A 463 -14.98 4.50 25.93
CA ILE A 463 -15.72 4.95 27.13
C ILE A 463 -16.99 4.11 27.30
N SER A 464 -17.75 3.90 26.23
CA SER A 464 -18.96 3.06 26.27
C SER A 464 -18.69 1.61 26.64
N GLU A 465 -17.50 1.09 26.32
CA GLU A 465 -17.08 -0.25 26.72
C GLU A 465 -16.53 -0.33 28.16
N GLY A 466 -16.47 0.80 28.88
CA GLY A 466 -16.11 0.88 30.30
C GLY A 466 -14.61 1.02 30.55
N PHE A 467 -13.83 1.49 29.57
CA PHE A 467 -12.41 1.79 29.77
C PHE A 467 -12.23 3.09 30.54
N THR A 468 -11.25 3.12 31.45
CA THR A 468 -10.86 4.36 32.14
C THR A 468 -10.05 5.29 31.23
N GLU A 469 -10.02 6.59 31.52
CA GLU A 469 -9.22 7.55 30.75
C GLU A 469 -7.74 7.14 30.65
N LYS A 470 -7.18 6.58 31.72
CA LYS A 470 -5.81 6.07 31.75
C LYS A 470 -5.62 4.92 30.75
N GLU A 471 -6.53 3.94 30.77
CA GLU A 471 -6.47 2.80 29.85
C GLU A 471 -6.63 3.25 28.40
N ILE A 472 -7.55 4.19 28.14
CA ILE A 472 -7.73 4.80 26.82
C ILE A 472 -6.43 5.45 26.37
N SER A 473 -5.80 6.29 27.20
CA SER A 473 -4.52 6.92 26.85
C SER A 473 -3.40 5.90 26.60
N GLN A 474 -3.41 4.75 27.28
CA GLN A 474 -2.44 3.67 27.05
C GLN A 474 -2.66 2.99 25.70
N ILE A 475 -3.90 2.55 25.42
CA ILE A 475 -4.30 1.86 24.19
C ILE A 475 -4.09 2.76 22.97
N MET A 476 -4.48 4.03 23.07
CA MET A 476 -4.45 4.96 21.94
C MET A 476 -3.02 5.32 21.51
N GLY A 477 -2.01 5.10 22.33
CA GLY A 477 -0.61 5.30 21.91
C GLY A 477 0.44 5.27 23.01
N GLY A 478 0.05 5.33 24.29
CA GLY A 478 0.99 5.20 25.41
C GLY A 478 1.81 3.91 25.38
N ASN A 479 1.20 2.79 24.97
CA ASN A 479 1.89 1.51 24.84
C ASN A 479 2.90 1.49 23.70
N VAL A 480 2.54 2.07 22.56
CA VAL A 480 3.47 2.24 21.42
C VAL A 480 4.63 3.12 21.84
N LEU A 481 4.39 4.24 22.52
CA LEU A 481 5.44 5.12 23.01
C LEU A 481 6.39 4.42 23.97
N ARG A 482 5.88 3.64 24.94
CA ARG A 482 6.69 2.84 25.86
C ARG A 482 7.56 1.83 25.11
N MET A 483 6.99 1.15 24.13
CA MET A 483 7.72 0.21 23.29
C MET A 483 8.83 0.90 22.49
N LEU A 484 8.56 2.03 21.85
CA LEU A 484 9.55 2.76 21.05
C LEU A 484 10.72 3.24 21.91
N ARG A 485 10.46 3.78 23.11
CA ARG A 485 11.50 4.16 24.08
C ARG A 485 12.40 3.00 24.51
N ARG A 486 11.85 1.79 24.59
CA ARG A 486 12.61 0.57 24.90
C ARG A 486 13.43 0.07 23.70
N SER A 487 12.87 0.18 22.49
CA SER A 487 13.35 -0.58 21.32
C SER A 487 14.29 0.22 20.42
N LEU A 488 14.04 1.52 20.27
CA LEU A 488 14.83 2.34 19.34
C LEU A 488 16.29 2.45 19.76
N PRO A 489 17.23 2.62 18.81
CA PRO A 489 18.63 2.88 19.11
C PRO A 489 18.85 4.21 19.84
N ASP A 490 19.95 4.33 20.58
CA ASP A 490 20.27 5.51 21.42
C ASP A 490 20.95 6.66 20.65
N TYR A 491 21.59 6.37 19.51
CA TYR A 491 22.50 7.27 18.80
C TYR A 491 21.81 8.19 17.79
#